data_AF-A0A2D5I2A5-F1
#
_entry.id   AF-A0A2D5I2A5-F1
#
_cell.length_a   1.000
_cell.length_b   1.000
_cell.length_c   1.000
_cell.angle_alpha   90.00
_cell.angle_beta   90.00
_cell.angle_gamma   90.00
#
_symmetry.space_group_name_H-M   'P 1'
#
loop_
_entity.id
_entity.type
_entity.pdbx_description
1 polymer ?
#
loop_
_entity_poly.entity_id
_entity_poly.type
_entity_poly.pdbx_seq_one_letter_code
_entity_poly.pdbx_strand_id
1 'polypeptide(L)' 'LSRSGVTQMGVEMARKVNLTLLGRCSGKHFYIYHGENRILFNGLD' A
#
# COMPACT_ATOMS: atom_id res chain seq x y z
N LEU A 1 5.70 -2.48 0.90
CA LEU A 1 5.85 -1.02 1.05
C LEU A 1 6.83 -0.53 -0.01
N SER A 2 6.56 0.58 -0.70
CA SER A 2 7.45 1.18 -1.69
C SER A 2 7.50 2.70 -1.53
N ARG A 3 8.71 3.29 -1.59
CA ARG A 3 8.91 4.75 -1.52
C ARG A 3 8.62 5.46 -2.85
N SER A 4 8.94 4.83 -3.97
CA SER A 4 8.82 5.46 -5.30
C SER A 4 7.45 5.28 -5.96
N GLY A 5 6.71 4.23 -5.64
CA GLY A 5 5.47 3.86 -6.36
C GLY A 5 5.45 2.39 -6.72
N VAL A 6 4.40 1.94 -7.39
CA VAL A 6 4.21 0.54 -7.76
C VAL A 6 3.79 0.45 -9.22
N THR A 7 4.14 -0.66 -9.88
CA THR A 7 3.71 -0.93 -11.26
C THR A 7 2.33 -1.57 -11.27
N GLN A 8 1.64 -1.50 -12.41
CA GLN A 8 0.35 -2.18 -12.60
C GLN A 8 0.46 -3.69 -12.33
N MET A 9 1.51 -4.33 -12.86
CA MET A 9 1.79 -5.75 -12.59
C MET A 9 1.91 -6.03 -11.09
N GLY A 10 2.57 -5.16 -10.34
CA GLY A 10 2.68 -5.29 -8.88
C GLY A 10 1.32 -5.24 -8.17
N VAL A 11 0.41 -4.37 -8.62
CA VAL A 11 -0.96 -4.29 -8.10
C VAL A 11 -1.77 -5.54 -8.46
N GLU A 12 -1.67 -6.03 -9.70
CA GLU A 12 -2.35 -7.26 -10.13
C GLU A 12 -1.86 -8.47 -9.33
N MET A 13 -0.55 -8.58 -9.08
CA MET A 13 -0.01 -9.64 -8.24
C MET A 13 -0.51 -9.52 -6.80
N ALA A 14 -0.50 -8.32 -6.23
CA ALA A 14 -1.01 -8.08 -4.88
C ALA A 14 -2.48 -8.56 -4.72
N ARG A 15 -3.33 -8.31 -5.73
CA ARG A 15 -4.70 -8.83 -5.77
C ARG A 15 -4.75 -10.35 -5.86
N LYS A 16 -3.97 -10.97 -6.75
CA LYS A 16 -3.93 -12.43 -6.98
C LYS A 16 -3.54 -13.21 -5.72
N VAL A 17 -2.55 -12.72 -4.98
CA VAL A 17 -2.07 -13.38 -3.76
C VAL A 17 -2.62 -12.76 -2.48
N ASN A 18 -3.57 -11.84 -2.61
CA ASN A 18 -4.23 -11.15 -1.51
C ASN A 18 -3.26 -10.42 -0.55
N LEU A 19 -2.17 -9.85 -1.07
CA LEU A 19 -1.16 -9.10 -0.31
C LEU A 19 -1.51 -7.62 -0.19
N THR A 20 -1.33 -7.05 1.00
CA THR A 20 -1.45 -5.61 1.18
C THR A 20 -0.30 -4.87 0.50
N LEU A 21 -0.63 -3.94 -0.40
CA LEU A 21 0.34 -3.19 -1.19
C LEU A 21 0.24 -1.70 -0.92
N LEU A 22 1.38 -1.13 -0.54
CA LEU A 22 1.54 0.27 -0.19
C LEU A 22 2.63 0.89 -1.08
N GLY A 23 2.38 2.07 -1.62
CA GLY A 23 3.33 2.82 -2.43
C GLY A 23 3.40 4.30 -2.05
N ARG A 24 4.40 5.01 -2.59
CA ARG A 24 4.70 6.43 -2.24
C ARG A 24 4.85 6.65 -0.73
N CYS A 25 5.41 5.68 -0.02
CA CYS A 25 5.55 5.74 1.43
C CYS A 25 6.65 6.75 1.83
N SER A 26 6.28 7.82 2.53
CA SER A 26 7.19 8.80 3.13
C SER A 26 6.57 9.42 4.39
N GLY A 27 7.21 9.25 5.55
CA GLY A 27 6.64 9.67 6.83
C GLY A 27 5.25 9.05 7.06
N LYS A 28 4.26 9.89 7.39
CA LYS A 28 2.84 9.50 7.57
C LYS A 28 2.04 9.49 6.25
N HIS A 29 2.69 9.69 5.09
CA HIS A 29 2.04 9.70 3.78
C HIS A 29 2.29 8.41 3.00
N PHE A 30 1.24 7.80 2.46
CA PHE A 30 1.31 6.62 1.60
C PHE A 30 0.00 6.44 0.82
N TYR A 31 0.05 5.66 -0.25
CA TYR A 31 -1.13 5.13 -0.93
C TYR A 31 -1.29 3.65 -0.65
N ILE A 32 -2.54 3.23 -0.43
CA ILE A 32 -2.93 1.82 -0.36
C ILE A 32 -3.46 1.42 -1.74
N TYR A 33 -2.81 0.44 -2.38
CA TYR A 33 -3.19 -0.09 -3.69
C TYR A 33 -3.99 -1.40 -3.59
N HIS A 34 -3.87 -2.14 -2.48
CA HIS A 34 -4.67 -3.32 -2.13
C HIS A 34 -4.59 -3.57 -0.61
N GLY A 35 -5.67 -4.09 -0.02
CA GLY A 35 -5.65 -4.62 1.36
C GLY A 35 -5.83 -3.54 2.43
N GLU A 36 -6.56 -2.48 2.10
CA GLU A 36 -6.93 -1.35 2.97
C GLU A 36 -7.67 -1.79 4.23
N ASN A 37 -8.45 -2.86 4.14
CA ASN A 37 -9.15 -3.46 5.27
C ASN A 37 -8.22 -4.03 6.35
N ARG A 38 -6.92 -4.18 6.06
CA ARG A 38 -5.90 -4.64 7.02
C ARG A 38 -5.08 -3.50 7.63
N ILE A 39 -5.36 -2.26 7.25
CA ILE A 39 -4.59 -1.11 7.71
C ILE A 39 -5.27 -0.48 8.92
N LEU A 40 -4.59 -0.53 10.06
CA LEU A 40 -4.89 0.33 11.21
C LEU A 40 -4.01 1.58 11.11
N PHE A 41 -4.61 2.71 10.75
CA PHE A 41 -3.89 3.98 10.66
C PHE A 41 -4.38 4.94 11.75
N ASN A 42 -3.54 5.17 12.76
CA ASN A 42 -3.77 6.20 13.77
C ASN A 42 -2.83 7.37 13.47
N GLY A 43 -3.25 8.23 12.54
CA GLY A 43 -2.44 9.35 12.03
C GLY A 43 -2.39 10.57 12.96
N LEU A 44 -3.12 10.54 14.06
CA LEU A 44 -3.24 11.64 15.02
C LEU A 44 -2.12 11.52 16.07
N ASP A 45 -1.17 12.46 16.03
CA ASP A 45 -0.47 12.89 17.25
C ASP A 45 -1.29 14.02 17.89
#